data_AF-A0A1I1NNH9-F1
#
_entry.id   AF-A0A1I1NNH9-F1
#
_cell.length_a   1.000
_cell.length_b   1.000
_cell.length_c   1.000
_cell.angle_alpha   90.00
_cell.angle_beta   90.00
_cell.angle_gamma   90.00
#
_symmetry.space_group_name_H-M   'P 1'
#
loop_
_entity.id
_entity.type
_entity.pdbx_description
1 polymer ?
#
loop_
_entity_poly.entity_id
_entity_poly.type
_entity_poly.pdbx_seq_one_letter_code
_entity_poly.pdbx_strand_id
1 'polypeptide(L)'
;MKRWDTTSRRGSGRGKALLPLRTPAHRATTRNLQALYPFVIDSGLGTKGVYIGRQTSTDASFVHDPWQHYRSGVVTNPNMLLAGVIGRGKSALAKSLALRLSAFGVRIYVPGDPKGEWAPVAQALGTRPITLGRGLPTRINPLDPGVRPRGMAESDWLREVQVRRLSLLAALAETTLDRRLTPVERTALVLAVEAVSANRAPILPEIVHALMSPHPDAGASVNMTARELIDESRNLSLELRRLVVGDLAGLFDGPTTHALDFTAPIQVLDTSRLAGDDTAIALLMTCASAWMETALHSPDGRQRLVVYDEAWRMLRHLALVRRMQSQWKLSRALGVANLAVVHRISDLGAVGASGSEAVALAQGLLADCSTRIVYAQESDQVDITASALGLTDVEAEQLVHLPRGRGLWKVGRHSAIVDHILGADEMPIVDTDQRMRGQERVQP
;
A
#
# COMPACT_ATOMS: atom_id res chain seq x y z
N MET A 1 -39.10 -6.76 34.29
CA MET A 1 -39.36 -5.34 33.97
C MET A 1 -38.01 -4.60 33.96
N LYS A 2 -37.39 -4.43 32.79
CA LYS A 2 -36.26 -3.50 32.58
C LYS A 2 -36.47 -2.85 31.21
N ARG A 3 -37.03 -1.65 31.23
CA ARG A 3 -37.15 -0.77 30.05
C ARG A 3 -35.76 -0.22 29.74
N TRP A 4 -35.34 -0.34 28.49
CA TRP A 4 -34.19 0.38 27.97
C TRP A 4 -34.70 1.64 27.29
N ASP A 5 -34.21 2.77 27.78
CA ASP A 5 -34.55 4.12 27.36
C ASP A 5 -34.09 4.36 25.91
N THR A 6 -35.06 4.68 25.04
CA THR A 6 -34.86 5.00 23.62
C THR A 6 -34.75 6.51 23.47
N THR A 7 -33.61 7.08 23.82
CA THR A 7 -33.26 8.45 23.40
C THR A 7 -32.11 8.38 22.40
N SER A 8 -32.48 8.26 21.11
CA SER A 8 -31.55 8.34 20.00
C SER A 8 -31.07 9.79 19.85
N ARG A 9 -29.80 10.03 20.18
CA ARG A 9 -29.11 11.22 19.66
C ARG A 9 -28.97 11.05 18.16
N ARG A 10 -29.47 12.03 17.41
CA ARG A 10 -29.35 12.14 15.95
C ARG A 10 -27.88 12.03 15.55
N GLY A 11 -27.50 10.89 14.97
CA GLY A 11 -26.23 10.71 14.27
C GLY A 11 -26.51 10.47 12.79
N SER A 12 -25.89 11.27 11.92
CA SER A 12 -25.98 11.19 10.46
C SER A 12 -25.74 9.75 9.97
N GLY A 13 -26.69 9.17 9.25
CA GLY A 13 -26.62 7.79 8.74
C GLY A 13 -25.34 7.54 7.92
N ARG A 14 -24.42 6.75 8.47
CA ARG A 14 -23.16 6.34 7.82
C ARG A 14 -23.18 4.86 7.45
N GLY A 15 -23.99 4.46 6.47
CA GLY A 15 -23.86 3.17 5.74
C GLY A 15 -23.82 1.86 6.55
N LYS A 16 -24.01 1.87 7.87
CA LYS A 16 -23.97 0.69 8.71
C LYS A 16 -25.30 -0.05 8.58
N ALA A 17 -25.26 -1.31 8.17
CA ALA A 17 -26.36 -2.23 8.40
C ALA A 17 -26.50 -2.42 9.93
N LEU A 18 -27.33 -1.58 10.56
CA LEU A 18 -27.41 -1.46 12.03
C LEU A 18 -28.05 -2.68 12.70
N LEU A 19 -28.71 -3.57 11.94
CA LEU A 19 -29.32 -4.79 12.47
C LEU A 19 -29.19 -5.92 11.42
N PRO A 20 -28.57 -7.08 11.75
CA PRO A 20 -28.69 -8.24 10.90
C PRO A 20 -30.16 -8.68 10.91
N LEU A 21 -30.79 -8.74 9.73
CA LEU A 21 -32.11 -9.34 9.57
C LEU A 21 -31.99 -10.83 9.91
N ARG A 22 -32.31 -11.21 11.14
CA ARG A 22 -32.35 -12.61 11.57
C ARG A 22 -33.72 -13.18 11.21
N THR A 23 -33.86 -13.66 9.98
CA THR A 23 -35.01 -14.45 9.60
C THR A 23 -34.88 -15.86 10.21
N PRO A 24 -35.96 -16.45 10.77
CA PRO A 24 -35.95 -17.85 11.17
C PRO A 24 -35.52 -18.73 10.01
N ALA A 25 -34.66 -19.72 10.26
CA ALA A 25 -34.31 -20.69 9.22
C ALA A 25 -35.57 -21.49 8.84
N HIS A 26 -36.00 -21.38 7.59
CA HIS A 26 -37.10 -22.20 7.08
C HIS A 26 -36.61 -23.65 6.93
N ARG A 27 -37.32 -24.60 7.57
CA ARG A 27 -37.10 -26.03 7.38
C ARG A 27 -38.18 -26.57 6.44
N ALA A 28 -37.73 -27.24 5.38
CA ALA A 28 -38.59 -28.00 4.48
C ALA A 28 -37.85 -29.26 4.03
N THR A 29 -38.58 -30.28 3.60
CA THR A 29 -37.99 -31.51 3.07
C THR A 29 -37.37 -31.25 1.70
N THR A 30 -36.31 -31.98 1.35
CA THR A 30 -35.68 -31.93 0.01
C THR A 30 -36.69 -32.18 -1.11
N ARG A 31 -37.70 -33.02 -0.85
CA ARG A 31 -38.85 -33.29 -1.75
C ARG A 31 -39.71 -32.05 -2.02
N ASN A 32 -39.85 -31.12 -1.08
CA ASN A 32 -40.64 -29.91 -1.26
C ASN A 32 -39.80 -28.76 -1.81
N LEU A 33 -38.50 -28.69 -1.44
CA LEU A 33 -37.59 -27.65 -1.92
C LEU A 33 -37.13 -27.85 -3.37
N GLN A 34 -37.20 -29.06 -3.92
CA GLN A 34 -36.87 -29.31 -5.34
C GLN A 34 -37.73 -28.49 -6.32
N ALA A 35 -38.96 -28.13 -5.92
CA ALA A 35 -39.87 -27.30 -6.72
C ALA A 35 -39.40 -25.83 -6.82
N LEU A 36 -38.55 -25.37 -5.90
CA LEU A 36 -37.96 -24.03 -5.94
C LEU A 36 -36.72 -23.95 -6.83
N TYR A 37 -36.28 -25.05 -7.44
CA TYR A 37 -35.07 -25.14 -8.27
C TYR A 37 -33.94 -24.25 -7.69
N PRO A 38 -33.43 -24.53 -6.47
CA PRO A 38 -32.51 -23.65 -5.74
C PRO A 38 -31.08 -23.74 -6.30
N PHE A 39 -30.90 -23.60 -7.62
CA PHE A 39 -29.64 -23.84 -8.29
C PHE A 39 -28.61 -22.83 -7.83
N VAL A 40 -27.75 -23.30 -6.93
CA VAL A 40 -26.36 -22.89 -6.68
C VAL A 40 -26.19 -21.37 -6.64
N ILE A 41 -27.04 -20.68 -5.88
CA ILE A 41 -26.75 -19.30 -5.52
C ILE A 41 -25.65 -19.37 -4.48
N ASP A 42 -24.46 -18.91 -4.86
CA ASP A 42 -23.34 -18.73 -3.95
C ASP A 42 -23.81 -17.89 -2.75
N SER A 43 -23.48 -18.34 -1.53
CA SER A 43 -23.76 -17.57 -0.31
C SER A 43 -23.05 -16.20 -0.30
N GLY A 44 -22.09 -16.01 -1.20
CA GLY A 44 -21.31 -14.79 -1.33
C GLY A 44 -20.42 -14.56 -0.12
N LEU A 45 -19.95 -13.33 0.04
CA LEU A 45 -19.12 -12.92 1.17
C LEU A 45 -19.94 -12.41 2.38
N GLY A 46 -21.25 -12.65 2.38
CA GLY A 46 -22.18 -12.12 3.38
C GLY A 46 -22.50 -10.64 3.19
N THR A 47 -22.91 -9.97 4.27
CA THR A 47 -23.40 -8.57 4.25
C THR A 47 -22.52 -7.59 5.01
N LYS A 48 -21.42 -8.06 5.60
CA LYS A 48 -20.50 -7.23 6.39
C LYS A 48 -19.39 -6.68 5.51
N GLY A 49 -19.39 -5.37 5.31
CA GLY A 49 -18.33 -4.64 4.65
C GLY A 49 -18.87 -3.42 3.92
N VAL A 50 -18.04 -2.83 3.07
CA VAL A 50 -18.51 -1.76 2.18
C VAL A 50 -19.13 -2.35 0.94
N TYR A 51 -20.22 -1.76 0.46
CA TYR A 51 -20.79 -2.13 -0.83
C TYR A 51 -19.77 -1.86 -1.94
N ILE A 52 -19.59 -2.79 -2.85
CA ILE A 52 -18.77 -2.63 -4.05
C ILE A 52 -19.66 -2.53 -5.27
N GLY A 53 -20.67 -3.39 -5.36
CA GLY A 53 -21.53 -3.48 -6.52
C GLY A 53 -22.33 -4.77 -6.54
N ARG A 54 -22.49 -5.38 -7.72
CA ARG A 54 -23.28 -6.61 -7.88
C ARG A 54 -22.49 -7.72 -8.52
N GLN A 55 -22.69 -8.94 -8.03
CA GLN A 55 -22.16 -10.12 -8.70
C GLN A 55 -22.95 -10.39 -9.97
N THR A 56 -22.28 -10.56 -11.11
CA THR A 56 -22.96 -10.63 -12.42
C THR A 56 -23.75 -11.91 -12.64
N SER A 57 -23.40 -13.01 -11.96
CA SER A 57 -24.09 -14.30 -12.09
C SER A 57 -25.38 -14.39 -11.27
N THR A 58 -25.47 -13.64 -10.16
CA THR A 58 -26.57 -13.75 -9.18
C THR A 58 -27.36 -12.45 -9.03
N ASP A 59 -26.85 -11.33 -9.57
CA ASP A 59 -27.27 -9.95 -9.29
C ASP A 59 -27.25 -9.60 -7.78
N ALA A 60 -26.64 -10.44 -6.95
CA ALA A 60 -26.55 -10.25 -5.52
C ALA A 60 -25.61 -9.09 -5.19
N SER A 61 -25.89 -8.40 -4.09
CA SER A 61 -25.01 -7.36 -3.57
C SER A 61 -23.66 -7.95 -3.18
N PHE A 62 -22.58 -7.38 -3.71
CA PHE A 62 -21.21 -7.73 -3.34
C PHE A 62 -20.64 -6.67 -2.40
N VAL A 63 -20.22 -7.11 -1.23
CA VAL A 63 -19.58 -6.27 -0.20
C VAL A 63 -18.16 -6.75 0.06
N HIS A 64 -17.29 -5.83 0.44
CA HIS A 64 -15.90 -6.15 0.77
C HIS A 64 -15.42 -5.36 1.99
N ASP A 65 -14.76 -6.03 2.92
CA ASP A 65 -13.97 -5.41 3.99
C ASP A 65 -12.88 -6.40 4.42
N PRO A 66 -11.60 -6.09 4.18
CA PRO A 66 -10.52 -7.05 4.39
C PRO A 66 -10.38 -7.49 5.85
N TRP A 67 -10.74 -6.63 6.82
CA TRP A 67 -10.73 -6.97 8.23
C TRP A 67 -11.93 -7.79 8.66
N GLN A 68 -13.09 -7.61 8.03
CA GLN A 68 -14.25 -8.48 8.27
C GLN A 68 -13.98 -9.88 7.72
N HIS A 69 -13.46 -9.99 6.50
CA HIS A 69 -13.10 -11.28 5.91
C HIS A 69 -12.02 -12.00 6.73
N TYR A 70 -11.05 -11.26 7.28
CA TYR A 70 -10.04 -11.83 8.18
C TYR A 70 -10.67 -12.34 9.48
N ARG A 71 -11.53 -11.53 10.13
CA ARG A 71 -12.24 -11.91 11.36
C ARG A 71 -13.16 -13.11 11.19
N SER A 72 -13.76 -13.29 10.00
CA SER A 72 -14.62 -14.43 9.68
C SER A 72 -13.86 -15.65 9.14
N GLY A 73 -12.52 -15.59 9.06
CA GLY A 73 -11.69 -16.70 8.56
C GLY A 73 -11.78 -16.95 7.05
N VAL A 74 -12.34 -16.01 6.27
CA VAL A 74 -12.45 -16.12 4.80
C VAL A 74 -11.09 -15.89 4.15
N VAL A 75 -10.30 -14.96 4.71
CA VAL A 75 -8.94 -14.66 4.27
C VAL A 75 -7.96 -14.84 5.43
N THR A 76 -6.72 -15.17 5.11
CA THR A 76 -5.68 -15.31 6.14
C THR A 76 -4.89 -14.02 6.34
N ASN A 77 -4.99 -13.04 5.43
CA ASN A 77 -4.39 -11.71 5.59
C ASN A 77 -5.32 -10.65 4.95
N PRO A 78 -5.25 -9.37 5.38
CA PRO A 78 -6.14 -8.31 4.91
C PRO A 78 -5.68 -7.64 3.60
N ASN A 79 -4.82 -8.32 2.88
CA ASN A 79 -3.80 -7.74 2.02
C ASN A 79 -4.24 -7.99 0.56
N MET A 80 -4.21 -6.96 -0.28
CA MET A 80 -4.94 -6.89 -1.57
C MET A 80 -4.08 -6.52 -2.78
N LEU A 81 -4.33 -7.18 -3.92
CA LEU A 81 -3.78 -6.83 -5.23
C LEU A 81 -4.89 -6.35 -6.16
N LEU A 82 -4.65 -5.26 -6.90
CA LEU A 82 -5.52 -4.77 -7.97
C LEU A 82 -4.75 -4.66 -9.29
N ALA A 83 -5.11 -5.47 -10.29
CA ALA A 83 -4.46 -5.56 -11.59
C ALA A 83 -5.45 -5.36 -12.75
N GLY A 84 -4.96 -5.03 -13.96
CA GLY A 84 -5.81 -4.78 -15.15
C GLY A 84 -5.22 -3.75 -16.10
N VAL A 85 -5.68 -3.72 -17.35
CA VAL A 85 -5.23 -2.72 -18.33
C VAL A 85 -5.72 -1.30 -17.98
N ILE A 86 -5.10 -0.29 -18.58
CA ILE A 86 -5.44 1.12 -18.36
C ILE A 86 -6.88 1.39 -18.81
N GLY A 87 -7.58 2.31 -18.14
CA GLY A 87 -8.93 2.74 -18.53
C GLY A 87 -10.08 1.78 -18.16
N ARG A 88 -9.81 0.68 -17.45
CA ARG A 88 -10.85 -0.32 -17.08
C ARG A 88 -11.61 -0.05 -15.78
N GLY A 89 -11.21 0.95 -15.01
CA GLY A 89 -11.89 1.31 -13.74
C GLY A 89 -11.14 0.93 -12.46
N LYS A 90 -9.87 0.50 -12.55
CA LYS A 90 -9.03 0.20 -11.38
C LYS A 90 -8.90 1.38 -10.41
N SER A 91 -8.51 2.55 -10.93
CA SER A 91 -8.34 3.78 -10.13
C SER A 91 -9.65 4.17 -9.45
N ALA A 92 -10.76 4.10 -10.18
CA ALA A 92 -12.10 4.34 -9.63
C ALA A 92 -12.44 3.38 -8.48
N LEU A 93 -12.12 2.09 -8.60
CA LEU A 93 -12.32 1.12 -7.51
C LEU A 93 -11.42 1.39 -6.31
N ALA A 94 -10.13 1.66 -6.52
CA ALA A 94 -9.21 1.92 -5.40
C ALA A 94 -9.68 3.13 -4.58
N LYS A 95 -10.12 4.20 -5.26
CA LYS A 95 -10.62 5.43 -4.64
C LYS A 95 -11.98 5.26 -3.97
N SER A 96 -12.94 4.58 -4.63
CA SER A 96 -14.26 4.32 -4.03
C SER A 96 -14.14 3.39 -2.83
N LEU A 97 -13.30 2.35 -2.89
CA LEU A 97 -13.01 1.46 -1.77
C LEU A 97 -12.41 2.24 -0.59
N ALA A 98 -11.42 3.10 -0.84
CA ALA A 98 -10.83 3.95 0.19
C ALA A 98 -11.85 4.91 0.82
N LEU A 99 -12.64 5.59 0.00
CA LEU A 99 -13.69 6.52 0.45
C LEU A 99 -14.72 5.80 1.32
N ARG A 100 -15.21 4.65 0.87
CA ARG A 100 -16.20 3.85 1.59
C ARG A 100 -15.64 3.30 2.89
N LEU A 101 -14.43 2.74 2.90
CA LEU A 101 -13.81 2.21 4.12
C LEU A 101 -13.55 3.33 5.14
N SER A 102 -13.20 4.53 4.68
CA SER A 102 -13.05 5.71 5.54
C SER A 102 -14.34 6.06 6.29
N ALA A 103 -15.50 5.92 5.65
CA ALA A 103 -16.80 6.09 6.31
C ALA A 103 -17.03 5.09 7.48
N PHE A 104 -16.37 3.92 7.42
CA PHE A 104 -16.36 2.89 8.47
C PHE A 104 -15.25 3.09 9.51
N GLY A 105 -14.47 4.17 9.42
CA GLY A 105 -13.44 4.54 10.40
C GLY A 105 -12.05 3.98 10.11
N VAL A 106 -11.85 3.39 8.93
CA VAL A 106 -10.53 3.00 8.41
C VAL A 106 -9.77 4.26 7.98
N ARG A 107 -8.50 4.38 8.36
CA ARG A 107 -7.65 5.49 7.89
C ARG A 107 -6.95 5.10 6.60
N ILE A 108 -6.84 6.02 5.64
CA ILE A 108 -6.30 5.75 4.30
C ILE A 108 -4.95 6.44 4.14
N TYR A 109 -3.90 5.73 3.76
CA TYR A 109 -2.60 6.30 3.43
C TYR A 109 -2.25 6.03 1.97
N VAL A 110 -1.80 7.07 1.26
CA VAL A 110 -1.34 6.99 -0.12
C VAL A 110 0.10 7.53 -0.14
N PRO A 111 1.12 6.66 -0.01
CA PRO A 111 2.52 7.09 0.08
C PRO A 111 3.07 7.72 -1.20
N GLY A 112 2.42 7.53 -2.34
CA GLY A 112 2.79 8.21 -3.57
C GLY A 112 1.62 8.30 -4.53
N ASP A 113 1.32 9.51 -4.95
CA ASP A 113 0.34 9.83 -5.98
C ASP A 113 1.05 10.55 -7.15
N PRO A 114 1.73 9.80 -8.04
CA PRO A 114 2.47 10.40 -9.16
C PRO A 114 1.56 11.07 -10.18
N LYS A 115 0.25 10.80 -10.14
CA LYS A 115 -0.76 11.35 -11.08
C LYS A 115 -1.54 12.52 -10.48
N GLY A 116 -1.40 12.81 -9.19
CA GLY A 116 -2.19 13.83 -8.48
C GLY A 116 -3.69 13.51 -8.44
N GLU A 117 -4.01 12.23 -8.57
CA GLU A 117 -5.33 11.68 -8.80
C GLU A 117 -6.12 11.40 -7.52
N TRP A 118 -5.44 11.42 -6.37
CA TRP A 118 -6.01 11.22 -5.03
C TRP A 118 -6.42 12.53 -4.36
N ALA A 119 -6.03 13.67 -4.92
CA ALA A 119 -6.39 14.99 -4.39
C ALA A 119 -7.90 15.21 -4.20
N PRO A 120 -8.79 14.83 -5.15
CA PRO A 120 -10.24 14.97 -4.94
C PRO A 120 -10.76 14.09 -3.79
N VAL A 121 -10.22 12.88 -3.62
CA VAL A 121 -10.60 11.97 -2.52
C VAL A 121 -10.17 12.57 -1.17
N ALA A 122 -8.96 13.11 -1.10
CA ALA A 122 -8.46 13.79 0.10
C ALA A 122 -9.37 14.97 0.49
N GLN A 123 -9.74 15.81 -0.49
CA GLN A 123 -10.61 16.97 -0.30
C GLN A 123 -12.01 16.56 0.15
N ALA A 124 -12.60 15.53 -0.47
CA ALA A 124 -13.91 15.00 -0.08
C ALA A 124 -13.94 14.48 1.37
N LEU A 125 -12.79 13.99 1.86
CA LEU A 125 -12.60 13.56 3.25
C LEU A 125 -12.13 14.68 4.19
N GLY A 126 -12.11 15.94 3.73
CA GLY A 126 -11.78 17.11 4.55
C GLY A 126 -10.28 17.33 4.79
N THR A 127 -9.42 16.75 3.95
CA THR A 127 -7.96 16.84 4.05
C THR A 127 -7.35 17.42 2.77
N ARG A 128 -6.07 17.78 2.80
CA ARG A 128 -5.33 18.20 1.61
C ARG A 128 -4.11 17.30 1.43
N PRO A 129 -3.76 16.91 0.19
CA PRO A 129 -2.50 16.23 -0.07
C PRO A 129 -1.30 17.09 0.37
N ILE A 130 -0.27 16.41 0.86
CA ILE A 130 1.03 17.03 1.12
C ILE A 130 1.82 16.93 -0.18
N THR A 131 1.98 18.05 -0.87
CA THR A 131 2.67 18.09 -2.16
C THR A 131 4.18 18.12 -1.98
N LEU A 132 4.86 17.17 -2.60
CA LEU A 132 6.32 17.09 -2.73
C LEU A 132 6.72 17.56 -4.13
N GLY A 133 7.80 18.34 -4.20
CA GLY A 133 8.22 18.96 -5.46
C GLY A 133 9.55 19.66 -5.32
N ARG A 134 10.35 19.65 -6.39
CA ARG A 134 11.61 20.42 -6.42
C ARG A 134 11.30 21.91 -6.24
N GLY A 135 12.02 22.56 -5.32
CA GLY A 135 11.82 23.98 -4.99
C GLY A 135 10.62 24.27 -4.07
N LEU A 136 9.85 23.26 -3.67
CA LEU A 136 8.86 23.44 -2.61
C LEU A 136 9.53 23.39 -1.23
N PRO A 137 8.97 24.08 -0.21
CA PRO A 137 9.51 24.03 1.15
C PRO A 137 9.27 22.67 1.83
N THR A 138 8.34 21.87 1.31
CA THR A 138 7.93 20.59 1.90
C THR A 138 9.04 19.55 1.84
N ARG A 139 9.49 19.11 3.02
CA ARG A 139 10.43 17.99 3.22
C ARG A 139 9.87 16.97 4.18
N ILE A 140 10.28 15.72 3.99
CA ILE A 140 9.94 14.57 4.84
C ILE A 140 11.25 13.90 5.26
N ASN A 141 11.37 13.50 6.53
CA ASN A 141 12.49 12.66 6.95
C ASN A 141 12.05 11.19 6.97
N PRO A 142 12.53 10.34 6.04
CA PRO A 142 12.16 8.93 6.04
C PRO A 142 12.86 8.11 7.14
N LEU A 143 13.83 8.71 7.86
CA LEU A 143 14.52 8.14 9.02
C LEU A 143 13.90 8.56 10.36
N ASP A 144 12.78 9.27 10.33
CA ASP A 144 12.04 9.68 11.52
C ASP A 144 11.69 8.43 12.37
N PRO A 145 12.00 8.41 13.68
CA PRO A 145 11.66 7.27 14.52
C PRO A 145 10.14 7.05 14.63
N GLY A 146 9.33 8.11 14.52
CA GLY A 146 7.92 8.06 14.84
C GLY A 146 7.61 8.14 16.33
N VAL A 147 6.36 7.80 16.67
CA VAL A 147 5.89 7.77 18.05
C VAL A 147 6.17 6.40 18.66
N ARG A 148 6.86 6.38 19.80
CA ARG A 148 7.08 5.15 20.58
C ARG A 148 5.75 4.56 21.04
N PRO A 149 5.47 3.27 20.77
CA PRO A 149 4.29 2.58 21.31
C PRO A 149 4.20 2.67 22.84
N ARG A 150 2.98 2.78 23.38
CA ARG A 150 2.76 2.70 24.83
C ARG A 150 3.11 1.29 25.33
N GLY A 151 3.88 1.20 26.41
CA GLY A 151 4.26 -0.06 27.04
C GLY A 151 5.48 -0.77 26.41
N MET A 152 6.06 -0.22 25.34
CA MET A 152 7.33 -0.71 24.79
C MET A 152 8.51 -0.07 25.52
N ALA A 153 9.50 -0.90 25.92
CA ALA A 153 10.74 -0.41 26.51
C ALA A 153 11.50 0.45 25.51
N GLU A 154 12.18 1.49 26.00
CA GLU A 154 12.91 2.43 25.15
C GLU A 154 14.01 1.75 24.34
N SER A 155 14.74 0.82 24.96
CA SER A 155 15.78 0.03 24.29
C SER A 155 15.24 -0.83 23.15
N ASP A 156 14.06 -1.43 23.33
CA ASP A 156 13.42 -2.24 22.29
C ASP A 156 12.91 -1.38 21.13
N TRP A 157 12.31 -0.23 21.46
CA TRP A 157 11.88 0.74 20.47
C TRP A 157 13.05 1.27 19.64
N LEU A 158 14.15 1.68 20.28
CA LEU A 158 15.34 2.17 19.60
C LEU A 158 15.94 1.09 18.69
N ARG A 159 15.94 -0.18 19.11
CA ARG A 159 16.38 -1.30 18.28
C ARG A 159 15.49 -1.48 17.05
N GLU A 160 14.16 -1.40 17.21
CA GLU A 160 13.22 -1.50 16.08
C GLU A 160 13.40 -0.33 15.10
N VAL A 161 13.54 0.90 15.60
CA VAL A 161 13.83 2.09 14.81
C VAL A 161 15.12 1.90 14.01
N GLN A 162 16.19 1.41 14.64
CA GLN A 162 17.48 1.17 14.01
C GLN A 162 17.36 0.14 12.87
N VAL A 163 16.68 -0.98 13.12
CA VAL A 163 16.43 -2.01 12.10
C VAL A 163 15.64 -1.45 10.91
N ARG A 164 14.61 -0.64 11.15
CA ARG A 164 13.82 0.00 10.08
C ARG A 164 14.66 0.97 9.25
N ARG A 165 15.48 1.82 9.90
CA ARG A 165 16.38 2.76 9.21
C ARG A 165 17.38 2.04 8.34
N LEU A 166 18.04 1.01 8.87
CA LEU A 166 19.01 0.21 8.12
C LEU A 166 18.36 -0.54 6.95
N SER A 167 17.17 -1.10 7.16
CA SER A 167 16.42 -1.77 6.09
C SER A 167 16.03 -0.80 4.98
N LEU A 168 15.61 0.42 5.31
CA LEU A 168 15.34 1.47 4.32
C LEU A 168 16.63 1.87 3.58
N LEU A 169 17.67 2.27 4.30
CA LEU A 169 18.92 2.75 3.70
C LEU A 169 19.59 1.69 2.83
N ALA A 170 19.59 0.43 3.26
CA ALA A 170 20.08 -0.67 2.44
C ALA A 170 19.23 -0.84 1.17
N ALA A 171 17.90 -0.75 1.26
CA ALA A 171 17.04 -0.85 0.08
C ALA A 171 17.30 0.29 -0.91
N LEU A 172 17.45 1.54 -0.42
CA LEU A 172 17.78 2.69 -1.27
C LEU A 172 19.15 2.49 -1.94
N ALA A 173 20.17 2.13 -1.16
CA ALA A 173 21.53 1.94 -1.65
C ALA A 173 21.64 0.79 -2.66
N GLU A 174 21.04 -0.37 -2.38
CA GLU A 174 21.06 -1.52 -3.29
C GLU A 174 20.32 -1.23 -4.61
N THR A 175 19.25 -0.43 -4.57
CA THR A 175 18.55 0.02 -5.76
C THR A 175 19.40 0.97 -6.60
N THR A 176 20.12 1.92 -5.99
CA THR A 176 20.98 2.85 -6.72
C THR A 176 22.27 2.20 -7.22
N LEU A 177 22.82 1.24 -6.49
CA LEU A 177 24.02 0.48 -6.87
C LEU A 177 23.71 -0.62 -7.90
N ASP A 178 22.44 -0.99 -8.07
CA ASP A 178 21.99 -2.13 -8.85
C ASP A 178 22.64 -3.47 -8.44
N ARG A 179 22.88 -3.64 -7.13
CA ARG A 179 23.43 -4.88 -6.54
C ARG A 179 23.20 -4.94 -5.04
N ARG A 180 23.44 -6.12 -4.44
CA ARG A 180 23.49 -6.26 -2.97
C ARG A 180 24.66 -5.44 -2.40
N LEU A 181 24.50 -4.96 -1.16
CA LEU A 181 25.61 -4.40 -0.39
C LEU A 181 26.62 -5.49 -0.04
N THR A 182 27.91 -5.17 -0.12
CA THR A 182 28.95 -6.03 0.43
C THR A 182 28.87 -6.06 1.96
N PRO A 183 29.48 -7.06 2.64
CA PRO A 183 29.54 -7.08 4.10
C PRO A 183 30.16 -5.79 4.69
N VAL A 184 31.18 -5.25 4.03
CA VAL A 184 31.86 -4.03 4.48
C VAL A 184 30.97 -2.80 4.28
N GLU A 185 30.31 -2.65 3.13
CA GLU A 185 29.35 -1.56 2.89
C GLU A 185 28.19 -1.58 3.88
N ARG A 186 27.65 -2.76 4.18
CA ARG A 186 26.60 -2.92 5.18
C ARG A 186 27.09 -2.52 6.57
N THR A 187 28.32 -2.89 6.92
CA THR A 187 28.94 -2.53 8.20
C THR A 187 29.18 -1.02 8.29
N ALA A 188 29.73 -0.41 7.24
CA ALA A 188 29.92 1.03 7.16
C ALA A 188 28.59 1.79 7.33
N LEU A 189 27.51 1.30 6.72
CA LEU A 189 26.17 1.87 6.88
C LEU A 189 25.66 1.76 8.32
N VAL A 190 25.88 0.63 9.01
CA VAL A 190 25.53 0.46 10.43
C VAL A 190 26.26 1.49 11.29
N LEU A 191 27.58 1.57 11.15
CA LEU A 191 28.42 2.49 11.91
C LEU A 191 28.05 3.96 11.63
N ALA A 192 27.76 4.31 10.37
CA ALA A 192 27.31 5.64 9.99
C ALA A 192 25.99 6.02 10.66
N VAL A 193 24.99 5.11 10.65
CA VAL A 193 23.71 5.35 11.31
C VAL A 193 23.89 5.50 12.82
N GLU A 194 24.68 4.64 13.47
CA GLU A 194 24.96 4.71 14.91
C GLU A 194 25.63 6.02 15.30
N ALA A 195 26.62 6.47 14.53
CA ALA A 195 27.35 7.71 14.78
C ALA A 195 26.46 8.96 14.79
N VAL A 196 25.42 8.99 13.95
CA VAL A 196 24.54 10.17 13.82
C VAL A 196 23.22 10.05 14.57
N SER A 197 22.85 8.84 15.01
CA SER A 197 21.59 8.58 15.72
C SER A 197 21.66 8.92 17.22
N ALA A 198 22.79 9.42 17.71
CA ALA A 198 22.99 9.81 19.11
C ALA A 198 22.06 11.00 19.49
N ASN A 199 20.89 10.67 20.05
CA ASN A 199 19.88 11.56 20.66
C ASN A 199 18.93 12.33 19.72
N ARG A 200 18.87 12.01 18.42
CA ARG A 200 17.86 12.58 17.51
C ARG A 200 17.60 11.71 16.27
N ALA A 201 16.58 12.08 15.50
CA ALA A 201 16.36 11.52 14.18
C ALA A 201 17.44 12.03 13.21
N PRO A 202 18.27 11.15 12.63
CA PRO A 202 19.23 11.57 11.62
C PRO A 202 18.53 11.90 10.31
N ILE A 203 19.18 12.68 9.45
CA ILE A 203 18.73 12.94 8.08
C ILE A 203 19.70 12.30 7.08
N LEU A 204 19.25 12.02 5.84
CA LEU A 204 20.08 11.37 4.82
C LEU A 204 21.45 12.06 4.58
N PRO A 205 21.57 13.40 4.53
CA PRO A 205 22.87 14.06 4.36
C PRO A 205 23.86 13.74 5.47
N GLU A 206 23.40 13.55 6.70
CA GLU A 206 24.27 13.23 7.85
C GLU A 206 24.82 11.81 7.73
N ILE A 207 24.00 10.87 7.26
CA ILE A 207 24.44 9.50 6.97
C ILE A 207 25.50 9.50 5.88
N VAL A 208 25.26 10.25 4.79
CA VAL A 208 26.24 10.39 3.70
C VAL A 208 27.54 11.01 4.21
N HIS A 209 27.46 12.06 5.03
CA HIS A 209 28.65 12.68 5.62
C HIS A 209 29.41 11.69 6.51
N ALA A 210 28.72 10.93 7.37
CA ALA A 210 29.34 9.93 8.23
C ALA A 210 30.02 8.79 7.47
N LEU A 211 29.55 8.45 6.26
CA LEU A 211 30.21 7.49 5.37
C LEU A 211 31.44 8.09 4.68
N MET A 212 31.37 9.35 4.23
CA MET A 212 32.46 10.01 3.50
C MET A 212 33.57 10.56 4.41
N SER A 213 33.24 10.87 5.66
CA SER A 213 34.14 11.47 6.64
C SER A 213 33.85 10.91 8.05
N PRO A 214 34.03 9.59 8.24
CA PRO A 214 33.86 8.95 9.55
C PRO A 214 34.88 9.48 10.57
N HIS A 215 34.51 9.42 11.85
CA HIS A 215 35.45 9.67 12.94
C HIS A 215 36.66 8.71 12.83
N PRO A 216 37.89 9.13 13.19
CA PRO A 216 39.09 8.28 13.10
C PRO A 216 38.93 6.89 13.74
N ASP A 217 38.17 6.80 14.84
CA ASP A 217 37.93 5.54 15.58
C ASP A 217 36.68 4.77 15.13
N ALA A 218 35.96 5.22 14.09
CA ALA A 218 34.66 4.64 13.71
C ALA A 218 34.72 3.14 13.36
N GLY A 219 35.85 2.65 12.85
CA GLY A 219 36.05 1.25 12.49
C GLY A 219 36.65 0.37 13.58
N ALA A 220 36.96 0.92 14.76
CA ALA A 220 37.68 0.19 15.80
C ALA A 220 36.93 -1.07 16.27
N SER A 221 35.60 -1.03 16.34
CA SER A 221 34.77 -2.17 16.74
C SER A 221 34.75 -3.33 15.73
N VAL A 222 35.18 -3.07 14.50
CA VAL A 222 35.20 -4.05 13.39
C VAL A 222 36.60 -4.28 12.83
N ASN A 223 37.63 -3.87 13.58
CA ASN A 223 39.04 -4.02 13.21
C ASN A 223 39.37 -3.40 11.84
N MET A 224 38.82 -2.21 11.58
CA MET A 224 39.12 -1.39 10.39
C MET A 224 39.53 0.01 10.80
N THR A 225 40.40 0.63 10.02
CA THR A 225 40.69 2.06 10.10
C THR A 225 39.57 2.87 9.44
N ALA A 226 39.43 4.15 9.81
CA ALA A 226 38.52 5.06 9.12
C ALA A 226 38.81 5.16 7.60
N ARG A 227 40.09 5.05 7.20
CA ARG A 227 40.48 5.09 5.78
C ARG A 227 40.01 3.86 5.01
N GLU A 228 40.17 2.67 5.57
CA GLU A 228 39.65 1.43 4.97
C GLU A 228 38.12 1.48 4.84
N LEU A 229 37.41 2.01 5.84
CA LEU A 229 35.96 2.22 5.75
C LEU A 229 35.58 3.15 4.60
N ILE A 230 36.28 4.28 4.43
CA ILE A 230 36.03 5.24 3.33
C ILE A 230 36.28 4.57 1.98
N ASP A 231 37.40 3.86 1.83
CA ASP A 231 37.79 3.26 0.56
C ASP A 231 36.85 2.12 0.15
N GLU A 232 36.49 1.23 1.08
CA GLU A 232 35.61 0.08 0.84
C GLU A 232 34.13 0.46 0.69
N SER A 233 33.71 1.61 1.23
CA SER A 233 32.32 2.11 1.14
C SER A 233 32.15 3.27 0.14
N ARG A 234 33.16 3.54 -0.69
CA ARG A 234 33.16 4.67 -1.64
C ARG A 234 31.96 4.67 -2.58
N ASN A 235 31.65 3.52 -3.18
CA ASN A 235 30.53 3.40 -4.12
C ASN A 235 29.19 3.64 -3.42
N LEU A 236 28.97 3.01 -2.26
CA LEU A 236 27.81 3.26 -1.40
C LEU A 236 27.65 4.75 -1.08
N SER A 237 28.73 5.39 -0.66
CA SER A 237 28.74 6.81 -0.27
C SER A 237 28.35 7.73 -1.43
N LEU A 238 28.89 7.46 -2.62
CA LEU A 238 28.61 8.25 -3.82
C LEU A 238 27.17 8.08 -4.30
N GLU A 239 26.62 6.86 -4.28
CA GLU A 239 25.24 6.62 -4.67
C GLU A 239 24.23 7.24 -3.68
N LEU A 240 24.44 7.08 -2.37
CA LEU A 240 23.59 7.75 -1.39
C LEU A 240 23.70 9.28 -1.48
N ARG A 241 24.89 9.81 -1.78
CA ARG A 241 25.08 11.25 -2.06
C ARG A 241 24.31 11.70 -3.30
N ARG A 242 24.25 10.87 -4.35
CA ARG A 242 23.49 11.16 -5.58
C ARG A 242 22.00 11.34 -5.29
N LEU A 243 21.43 10.59 -4.33
CA LEU A 243 20.05 10.79 -3.88
C LEU A 243 19.84 12.13 -3.19
N VAL A 244 20.78 12.53 -2.32
CA VAL A 244 20.69 13.75 -1.52
C VAL A 244 20.91 15.03 -2.35
N VAL A 245 21.88 15.02 -3.25
CA VAL A 245 22.29 16.22 -4.02
C VAL A 245 21.65 16.23 -5.42
N GLY A 246 21.24 15.08 -5.94
CA GLY A 246 20.67 14.91 -7.27
C GLY A 246 19.17 14.58 -7.23
N ASP A 247 18.85 13.30 -7.38
CA ASP A 247 17.50 12.83 -7.76
C ASP A 247 16.40 13.31 -6.81
N LEU A 248 16.66 13.24 -5.50
CA LEU A 248 15.71 13.53 -4.42
C LEU A 248 16.09 14.79 -3.63
N ALA A 249 16.94 15.64 -4.21
CA ALA A 249 17.38 16.88 -3.59
C ALA A 249 16.19 17.77 -3.21
N GLY A 250 16.21 18.31 -1.99
CA GLY A 250 15.14 19.12 -1.46
C GLY A 250 13.92 18.36 -0.95
N LEU A 251 13.88 17.02 -1.01
CA LEU A 251 12.72 16.21 -0.57
C LEU A 251 12.96 15.48 0.75
N PHE A 252 14.13 14.84 0.90
CA PHE A 252 14.48 13.95 2.03
C PHE A 252 15.80 14.31 2.72
N ASP A 253 16.28 15.52 2.47
CA ASP A 253 17.57 16.06 2.88
C ASP A 253 17.46 16.98 4.11
N GLY A 254 16.35 16.90 4.86
CA GLY A 254 16.15 17.69 6.07
C GLY A 254 15.07 17.11 6.99
N PRO A 255 14.84 17.74 8.16
CA PRO A 255 13.77 17.35 9.06
C PRO A 255 12.39 17.42 8.38
N THR A 256 11.47 16.57 8.84
CA THR A 256 10.08 16.62 8.40
C THR A 256 9.47 17.99 8.68
N THR A 257 8.95 18.63 7.64
CA THR A 257 8.35 19.98 7.73
C THR A 257 6.86 19.98 8.08
N HIS A 258 6.18 18.87 7.81
CA HIS A 258 4.76 18.68 8.06
C HIS A 258 4.58 17.41 8.88
N ALA A 259 4.09 17.52 10.11
CA ALA A 259 3.81 16.35 10.92
C ALA A 259 2.69 15.49 10.29
N LEU A 260 2.80 14.17 10.40
CA LEU A 260 1.69 13.28 10.07
C LEU A 260 0.53 13.56 11.03
N ASP A 261 -0.61 14.01 10.51
CA ASP A 261 -1.86 13.94 11.25
C ASP A 261 -2.32 12.49 11.31
N PHE A 262 -2.07 11.86 12.47
CA PHE A 262 -2.48 10.49 12.72
C PHE A 262 -4.00 10.33 12.82
N THR A 263 -4.75 11.40 12.99
CA THR A 263 -6.21 11.38 13.18
C THR A 263 -6.98 11.58 11.89
N ALA A 264 -6.33 12.13 10.86
CA ALA A 264 -6.92 12.37 9.55
C ALA A 264 -7.51 11.08 8.94
N PRO A 265 -8.69 11.17 8.28
CA PRO A 265 -9.30 10.03 7.60
C PRO A 265 -8.46 9.55 6.41
N ILE A 266 -7.69 10.45 5.79
CA ILE A 266 -6.79 10.14 4.69
C ILE A 266 -5.54 11.03 4.73
N GLN A 267 -4.39 10.46 4.37
CA GLN A 267 -3.13 11.18 4.14
C GLN A 267 -2.59 10.81 2.76
N VAL A 268 -2.36 11.80 1.92
CA VAL A 268 -1.87 11.61 0.54
C VAL A 268 -0.57 12.38 0.36
N LEU A 269 0.46 11.70 -0.13
CA LEU A 269 1.67 12.34 -0.65
C LEU A 269 1.53 12.54 -2.14
N ASP A 270 1.27 13.79 -2.53
CA ASP A 270 1.18 14.18 -3.94
C ASP A 270 2.60 14.35 -4.50
N THR A 271 2.95 13.48 -5.43
CA THR A 271 4.26 13.42 -6.08
C THR A 271 4.17 13.80 -7.55
N SER A 272 3.02 14.30 -8.01
CA SER A 272 2.76 14.66 -9.41
C SER A 272 3.62 15.79 -9.95
N ARG A 273 4.20 16.61 -9.07
CA ARG A 273 5.14 17.69 -9.45
C ARG A 273 6.56 17.21 -9.62
N LEU A 274 6.82 15.92 -9.38
CA LEU A 274 8.14 15.34 -9.52
C LEU A 274 8.23 14.68 -10.89
N ALA A 275 9.00 15.30 -11.76
CA ALA A 275 9.47 14.68 -12.98
C ALA A 275 10.76 13.92 -12.68
N GLY A 276 10.88 12.71 -13.21
CA GLY A 276 12.03 11.84 -12.99
C GLY A 276 11.85 10.51 -13.70
N ASP A 277 12.89 9.70 -13.68
CA ASP A 277 12.79 8.30 -14.11
C ASP A 277 11.96 7.48 -13.11
N ASP A 278 11.60 6.26 -13.53
CA ASP A 278 10.78 5.37 -12.70
C ASP A 278 11.49 5.00 -11.39
N THR A 279 12.82 4.99 -11.37
CA THR A 279 13.64 4.64 -10.21
C THR A 279 13.57 5.71 -9.14
N ALA A 280 13.72 6.98 -9.47
CA ALA A 280 13.59 8.09 -8.53
C ALA A 280 12.19 8.11 -7.90
N ILE A 281 11.14 7.86 -8.69
CA ILE A 281 9.76 7.77 -8.18
C ILE A 281 9.61 6.55 -7.25
N ALA A 282 10.18 5.39 -7.58
CA ALA A 282 10.14 4.21 -6.73
C ALA A 282 10.86 4.40 -5.38
N LEU A 283 12.05 5.04 -5.40
CA LEU A 283 12.80 5.39 -4.20
C LEU A 283 12.02 6.38 -3.34
N LEU A 284 11.40 7.38 -3.95
CA LEU A 284 10.53 8.33 -3.28
C LEU A 284 9.37 7.62 -2.59
N MET A 285 8.61 6.80 -3.31
CA MET A 285 7.48 6.05 -2.76
C MET A 285 7.91 5.17 -1.58
N THR A 286 9.13 4.63 -1.63
CA THR A 286 9.72 3.84 -0.54
C THR A 286 10.04 4.70 0.69
N CYS A 287 10.68 5.85 0.51
CA CYS A 287 10.94 6.82 1.59
C CYS A 287 9.65 7.33 2.22
N ALA A 288 8.69 7.69 1.38
CA ALA A 288 7.36 8.14 1.77
C ALA A 288 6.58 7.07 2.56
N SER A 289 6.64 5.81 2.10
CA SER A 289 6.04 4.70 2.83
C SER A 289 6.72 4.48 4.18
N ALA A 290 8.06 4.51 4.23
CA ALA A 290 8.81 4.43 5.49
C ALA A 290 8.39 5.50 6.50
N TRP A 291 8.22 6.72 6.03
CA TRP A 291 7.73 7.81 6.87
C TRP A 291 6.29 7.58 7.33
N MET A 292 5.38 7.19 6.44
CA MET A 292 3.99 6.86 6.84
C MET A 292 3.89 5.63 7.76
N GLU A 293 4.85 4.70 7.70
CA GLU A 293 4.91 3.54 8.59
C GLU A 293 5.12 3.94 10.04
N THR A 294 5.82 5.06 10.29
CA THR A 294 5.98 5.60 11.65
C THR A 294 4.63 5.87 12.34
N ALA A 295 3.57 6.13 11.55
CA ALA A 295 2.21 6.32 12.02
C ALA A 295 1.46 5.02 12.37
N LEU A 296 1.92 3.87 11.89
CA LEU A 296 1.26 2.57 12.10
C LEU A 296 1.35 2.14 13.56
N HIS A 297 2.39 2.58 14.26
CA HIS A 297 2.69 2.28 15.65
C HIS A 297 1.99 3.21 16.66
N SER A 298 1.15 4.15 16.19
CA SER A 298 0.43 5.10 17.04
C SER A 298 -0.56 4.39 18.00
N PRO A 299 -0.67 4.81 19.28
CA PRO A 299 -1.44 4.13 20.34
C PRO A 299 -2.94 3.90 20.04
N ASP A 300 -3.55 4.76 19.22
CA ASP A 300 -4.96 4.66 18.84
C ASP A 300 -5.16 3.76 17.61
N GLY A 301 -4.48 2.61 17.57
CA GLY A 301 -4.30 1.69 16.43
C GLY A 301 -5.57 1.31 15.65
N ARG A 302 -6.09 2.25 14.87
CA ARG A 302 -7.21 2.02 13.95
C ARG A 302 -6.73 1.22 12.74
N GLN A 303 -7.67 0.49 12.15
CA GLN A 303 -7.49 -0.18 10.87
C GLN A 303 -7.04 0.84 9.83
N ARG A 304 -6.03 0.47 9.03
CA ARG A 304 -5.41 1.35 8.04
C ARG A 304 -5.30 0.66 6.70
N LEU A 305 -5.73 1.33 5.64
CA LEU A 305 -5.48 0.93 4.26
C LEU A 305 -4.32 1.74 3.69
N VAL A 306 -3.22 1.08 3.34
CA VAL A 306 -2.10 1.70 2.62
C VAL A 306 -2.22 1.37 1.14
N VAL A 307 -2.40 2.39 0.31
CA VAL A 307 -2.58 2.25 -1.13
C VAL A 307 -1.29 2.59 -1.86
N TYR A 308 -0.65 1.58 -2.42
CA TYR A 308 0.48 1.71 -3.32
C TYR A 308 -0.05 1.82 -4.74
N ASP A 309 -0.40 3.04 -5.15
CA ASP A 309 -0.75 3.32 -6.53
C ASP A 309 0.50 3.25 -7.42
N GLU A 310 0.37 2.76 -8.64
CA GLU A 310 1.53 2.52 -9.54
C GLU A 310 2.65 1.67 -8.89
N ALA A 311 2.28 0.70 -8.04
CA ALA A 311 3.21 -0.15 -7.28
C ALA A 311 4.25 -0.84 -8.18
N TRP A 312 3.95 -1.06 -9.46
CA TRP A 312 4.85 -1.67 -10.44
C TRP A 312 6.22 -0.98 -10.51
N ARG A 313 6.30 0.33 -10.23
CA ARG A 313 7.56 1.08 -10.18
C ARG A 313 8.52 0.53 -9.13
N MET A 314 8.00 0.25 -7.93
CA MET A 314 8.76 -0.38 -6.85
C MET A 314 9.08 -1.83 -7.17
N LEU A 315 8.17 -2.53 -7.84
CA LEU A 315 8.28 -3.94 -8.12
C LEU A 315 9.42 -4.26 -9.10
N ARG A 316 9.87 -3.30 -9.92
CA ARG A 316 11.04 -3.42 -10.80
C ARG A 316 12.38 -3.47 -10.07
N HIS A 317 12.41 -3.13 -8.78
CA HIS A 317 13.63 -3.08 -7.99
C HIS A 317 13.59 -4.10 -6.87
N LEU A 318 14.43 -5.14 -7.02
CA LEU A 318 14.47 -6.28 -6.11
C LEU A 318 14.67 -5.91 -4.62
N ALA A 319 15.48 -4.88 -4.34
CA ALA A 319 15.70 -4.42 -2.97
C ALA A 319 14.43 -3.78 -2.36
N LEU A 320 13.67 -3.03 -3.15
CA LEU A 320 12.40 -2.42 -2.72
C LEU A 320 11.32 -3.49 -2.53
N VAL A 321 11.26 -4.51 -3.41
CA VAL A 321 10.35 -5.66 -3.26
C VAL A 321 10.59 -6.39 -1.94
N ARG A 322 11.84 -6.66 -1.56
CA ARG A 322 12.15 -7.29 -0.27
C ARG A 322 11.64 -6.49 0.91
N ARG A 323 11.87 -5.18 0.90
CA ARG A 323 11.39 -4.27 1.94
C ARG A 323 9.86 -4.23 1.99
N MET A 324 9.20 -4.19 0.83
CA MET A 324 7.75 -4.25 0.76
C MET A 324 7.21 -5.59 1.31
N GLN A 325 7.82 -6.72 0.95
CA GLN A 325 7.38 -8.04 1.42
C GLN A 325 7.50 -8.19 2.96
N SER A 326 8.58 -7.67 3.56
CA SER A 326 8.72 -7.71 5.02
C SER A 326 7.58 -6.96 5.72
N GLN A 327 7.11 -5.85 5.14
CA GLN A 327 5.99 -5.07 5.66
C GLN A 327 4.65 -5.75 5.44
N TRP A 328 4.46 -6.38 4.29
CA TRP A 328 3.25 -7.15 4.00
C TRP A 328 3.03 -8.27 5.02
N LYS A 329 4.09 -8.90 5.50
CA LYS A 329 4.03 -9.94 6.55
C LYS A 329 3.62 -9.37 7.93
N LEU A 330 3.93 -8.10 8.20
CA LEU A 330 3.57 -7.42 9.45
C LEU A 330 2.14 -6.85 9.45
N SER A 331 1.45 -6.84 8.31
CA SER A 331 0.07 -6.36 8.14
C SER A 331 -0.89 -6.81 9.25
N ARG A 332 -0.86 -8.10 9.61
CA ARG A 332 -1.71 -8.69 10.65
C ARG A 332 -1.45 -8.11 12.03
N ALA A 333 -0.18 -7.99 12.41
CA ALA A 333 0.23 -7.48 13.71
C ALA A 333 -0.11 -5.98 13.86
N LEU A 334 -0.05 -5.23 12.75
CA LEU A 334 -0.30 -3.78 12.73
C LEU A 334 -1.76 -3.41 12.43
N GLY A 335 -2.63 -4.39 12.13
CA GLY A 335 -4.01 -4.12 11.70
C GLY A 335 -4.10 -3.36 10.37
N VAL A 336 -3.09 -3.50 9.52
CA VAL A 336 -2.94 -2.80 8.23
C VAL A 336 -3.39 -3.70 7.09
N ALA A 337 -4.16 -3.15 6.15
CA ALA A 337 -4.39 -3.72 4.84
C ALA A 337 -3.52 -2.95 3.84
N ASN A 338 -2.74 -3.65 3.03
CA ASN A 338 -2.03 -3.03 1.91
C ASN A 338 -2.79 -3.29 0.61
N LEU A 339 -2.86 -2.31 -0.28
CA LEU A 339 -3.42 -2.41 -1.62
C LEU A 339 -2.35 -2.05 -2.65
N ALA A 340 -1.87 -3.04 -3.41
CA ALA A 340 -0.96 -2.80 -4.52
C ALA A 340 -1.75 -2.67 -5.82
N VAL A 341 -1.63 -1.53 -6.50
CA VAL A 341 -2.27 -1.27 -7.79
C VAL A 341 -1.23 -1.39 -8.91
N VAL A 342 -1.47 -2.31 -9.84
CA VAL A 342 -0.57 -2.59 -10.98
C VAL A 342 -1.33 -2.62 -12.30
N HIS A 343 -0.61 -2.48 -13.41
CA HIS A 343 -1.20 -2.58 -14.75
C HIS A 343 -1.16 -4.02 -15.25
N ARG A 344 0.03 -4.63 -15.30
CA ARG A 344 0.20 -6.01 -15.75
C ARG A 344 0.92 -6.81 -14.68
N ILE A 345 0.58 -8.09 -14.57
CA ILE A 345 1.33 -9.00 -13.69
C ILE A 345 2.72 -9.29 -14.28
N SER A 346 2.89 -9.22 -15.59
CA SER A 346 4.22 -9.35 -16.23
C SER A 346 5.21 -8.26 -15.81
N ASP A 347 4.75 -7.10 -15.35
CA ASP A 347 5.62 -6.07 -14.77
C ASP A 347 6.36 -6.58 -13.51
N LEU A 348 5.80 -7.57 -12.82
CA LEU A 348 6.43 -8.29 -11.69
C LEU A 348 7.39 -9.40 -12.14
N GLY A 349 7.25 -9.90 -13.37
CA GLY A 349 8.11 -10.94 -13.95
C GLY A 349 9.37 -10.38 -14.62
N ALA A 350 9.35 -9.12 -15.04
CA ALA A 350 10.47 -8.44 -15.70
C ALA A 350 11.63 -8.07 -14.74
N VAL A 351 11.52 -8.41 -13.45
CA VAL A 351 12.44 -8.01 -12.37
C VAL A 351 13.72 -8.85 -12.35
N GLY A 352 13.78 -9.93 -13.14
CA GLY A 352 14.97 -10.75 -13.30
C GLY A 352 14.74 -11.90 -14.27
N ALA A 353 15.80 -12.67 -14.53
CA ALA A 353 15.70 -13.87 -15.35
C ALA A 353 14.70 -14.88 -14.76
N SER A 354 14.14 -15.75 -15.60
CA SER A 354 13.28 -16.84 -15.14
C SER A 354 13.99 -17.68 -14.07
N GLY A 355 13.30 -18.00 -12.98
CA GLY A 355 13.88 -18.71 -11.83
C GLY A 355 14.78 -17.86 -10.92
N SER A 356 14.93 -16.56 -11.19
CA SER A 356 15.67 -15.66 -10.31
C SER A 356 14.95 -15.42 -8.98
N GLU A 357 15.74 -15.02 -7.98
CA GLU A 357 15.22 -14.59 -6.68
C GLU A 357 14.19 -13.46 -6.81
N ALA A 358 14.34 -12.59 -7.81
CA ALA A 358 13.42 -11.49 -8.06
C ALA A 358 12.02 -11.98 -8.43
N VAL A 359 11.93 -12.96 -9.32
CA VAL A 359 10.66 -13.58 -9.71
C VAL A 359 10.02 -14.31 -8.53
N ALA A 360 10.81 -15.05 -7.74
CA ALA A 360 10.32 -15.75 -6.55
C ALA A 360 9.77 -14.79 -5.48
N LEU A 361 10.43 -13.66 -5.25
CA LEU A 361 9.97 -12.63 -4.32
C LEU A 361 8.72 -11.92 -4.80
N ALA A 362 8.67 -11.58 -6.09
CA ALA A 362 7.50 -10.97 -6.69
C ALA A 362 6.27 -11.90 -6.62
N GLN A 363 6.44 -13.18 -6.94
CA GLN A 363 5.42 -14.22 -6.73
C GLN A 363 5.02 -14.36 -5.26
N GLY A 364 6.00 -14.33 -4.34
CA GLY A 364 5.75 -14.34 -2.91
C GLY A 364 4.87 -13.17 -2.45
N LEU A 365 5.08 -11.98 -2.99
CA LEU A 365 4.24 -10.81 -2.69
C LEU A 365 2.78 -11.01 -3.16
N LEU A 366 2.58 -11.61 -4.35
CA LEU A 366 1.23 -11.96 -4.84
C LEU A 366 0.57 -13.06 -4.01
N ALA A 367 1.35 -14.02 -3.52
CA ALA A 367 0.90 -15.06 -2.60
C ALA A 367 0.50 -14.46 -1.24
N ASP A 368 1.20 -13.42 -0.79
CA ASP A 368 0.91 -12.67 0.44
C ASP A 368 -0.34 -11.77 0.32
N CYS A 369 -1.02 -11.74 -0.84
CA CYS A 369 -2.33 -11.09 -1.05
C CYS A 369 -3.49 -12.12 -1.02
N SER A 370 -4.30 -12.13 0.04
CA SER A 370 -5.49 -13.00 0.11
C SER A 370 -6.67 -12.50 -0.72
N THR A 371 -6.68 -11.22 -1.11
CA THR A 371 -7.66 -10.66 -2.04
C THR A 371 -6.96 -10.27 -3.34
N ARG A 372 -7.42 -10.81 -4.46
CA ARG A 372 -6.90 -10.50 -5.80
C ARG A 372 -8.04 -9.99 -6.65
N ILE A 373 -7.88 -8.78 -7.18
CA ILE A 373 -8.89 -8.08 -7.97
C ILE A 373 -8.30 -7.87 -9.35
N VAL A 374 -8.90 -8.49 -10.36
CA VAL A 374 -8.36 -8.53 -11.72
C VAL A 374 -9.40 -7.94 -12.67
N TYR A 375 -9.13 -6.74 -13.14
CA TYR A 375 -9.85 -6.14 -14.26
C TYR A 375 -9.31 -6.71 -15.57
N ALA A 376 -9.95 -6.34 -16.68
CA ALA A 376 -9.61 -6.87 -18.00
C ALA A 376 -8.11 -6.89 -18.27
N GLN A 377 -7.62 -8.00 -18.83
CA GLN A 377 -6.24 -8.20 -19.25
C GLN A 377 -6.16 -8.22 -20.78
N GLU A 378 -5.00 -7.88 -21.33
CA GLU A 378 -4.70 -8.19 -22.74
C GLU A 378 -4.55 -9.70 -22.90
N SER A 379 -4.90 -10.24 -24.06
CA SER A 379 -4.90 -11.69 -24.32
C SER A 379 -3.54 -12.35 -24.07
N ASP A 380 -2.44 -11.66 -24.38
CA ASP A 380 -1.06 -12.13 -24.15
C ASP A 380 -0.64 -12.12 -22.67
N GLN A 381 -1.43 -11.51 -21.79
CA GLN A 381 -1.16 -11.42 -20.36
C GLN A 381 -1.98 -12.40 -19.50
N VAL A 382 -2.96 -13.08 -20.11
CA VAL A 382 -3.91 -13.94 -19.38
C VAL A 382 -3.20 -15.10 -18.69
N ASP A 383 -2.38 -15.87 -19.42
CA ASP A 383 -1.72 -17.06 -18.87
C ASP A 383 -0.77 -16.72 -17.72
N ILE A 384 0.00 -15.65 -17.89
CA ILE A 384 0.91 -15.14 -16.84
C ILE A 384 0.11 -14.73 -15.61
N THR A 385 -1.00 -14.02 -15.80
CA THR A 385 -1.88 -13.57 -14.72
C THR A 385 -2.55 -14.75 -14.03
N ALA A 386 -3.03 -15.74 -14.78
CA ALA A 386 -3.70 -16.92 -14.26
C ALA A 386 -2.75 -17.75 -13.39
N SER A 387 -1.56 -18.05 -13.90
CA SER A 387 -0.53 -18.78 -13.17
C SER A 387 -0.10 -18.04 -11.90
N ALA A 388 0.19 -16.75 -12.00
CA ALA A 388 0.69 -15.96 -10.87
C ALA A 388 -0.36 -15.73 -9.76
N LEU A 389 -1.65 -15.67 -10.11
CA LEU A 389 -2.74 -15.39 -9.16
C LEU A 389 -3.51 -16.64 -8.73
N GLY A 390 -3.16 -17.81 -9.28
CA GLY A 390 -3.84 -19.08 -9.03
C GLY A 390 -5.27 -19.07 -9.53
N LEU A 391 -5.49 -18.55 -10.74
CA LEU A 391 -6.80 -18.55 -11.38
C LEU A 391 -7.07 -19.90 -12.06
N THR A 392 -8.33 -20.32 -12.09
CA THR A 392 -8.74 -21.47 -12.90
C THR A 392 -8.87 -21.05 -14.37
N ASP A 393 -8.84 -22.01 -15.30
CA ASP A 393 -9.01 -21.72 -16.73
C ASP A 393 -10.28 -20.91 -17.03
N VAL A 394 -11.40 -21.27 -16.38
CA VAL A 394 -12.68 -20.53 -16.48
C VAL A 394 -12.58 -19.08 -15.98
N GLU A 395 -11.82 -18.84 -14.91
CA GLU A 395 -11.62 -17.49 -14.36
C GLU A 395 -10.72 -16.67 -15.30
N ALA A 396 -9.72 -17.30 -15.90
CA ALA A 396 -8.75 -16.69 -16.80
C ALA A 396 -9.39 -16.28 -18.14
N GLU A 397 -10.19 -17.17 -18.75
CA GLU A 397 -10.92 -16.91 -20.00
C GLU A 397 -11.83 -15.67 -19.91
N GLN A 398 -12.42 -15.44 -18.74
CA GLN A 398 -13.30 -14.29 -18.52
C GLN A 398 -12.55 -12.95 -18.58
N LEU A 399 -11.26 -12.92 -18.25
CA LEU A 399 -10.49 -11.67 -18.11
C LEU A 399 -10.43 -10.84 -19.39
N VAL A 400 -10.37 -11.48 -20.57
CA VAL A 400 -10.30 -10.77 -21.86
C VAL A 400 -11.62 -10.05 -22.17
N HIS A 401 -12.73 -10.59 -21.68
CA HIS A 401 -14.08 -10.15 -22.03
C HIS A 401 -14.71 -9.21 -20.99
N LEU A 402 -13.99 -8.87 -19.92
CA LEU A 402 -14.51 -8.00 -18.87
C LEU A 402 -14.76 -6.57 -19.40
N PRO A 403 -16.01 -6.06 -19.34
CA PRO A 403 -16.31 -4.67 -19.62
C PRO A 403 -15.61 -3.71 -18.64
N ARG A 404 -15.53 -2.42 -19.02
CA ARG A 404 -15.11 -1.36 -18.09
C ARG A 404 -16.03 -1.38 -16.85
N GLY A 405 -15.44 -1.24 -15.67
CA GLY A 405 -16.17 -1.30 -14.40
C GLY A 405 -16.45 -2.72 -13.90
N ARG A 406 -16.02 -3.77 -14.62
CA ARG A 406 -16.13 -5.15 -14.11
C ARG A 406 -14.76 -5.73 -13.80
N GLY A 407 -14.68 -6.42 -12.67
CA GLY A 407 -13.48 -7.11 -12.22
C GLY A 407 -13.80 -8.49 -11.68
N LEU A 408 -12.90 -9.44 -11.91
CA LEU A 408 -12.85 -10.71 -11.19
C LEU A 408 -12.30 -10.44 -9.78
N TRP A 409 -13.05 -10.81 -8.76
CA TRP A 409 -12.64 -10.77 -7.35
C TRP A 409 -12.40 -12.18 -6.87
N LYS A 410 -11.17 -12.46 -6.43
CA LYS A 410 -10.81 -13.70 -5.74
C LYS A 410 -10.48 -13.36 -4.28
N VAL A 411 -11.40 -13.64 -3.38
CA VAL A 411 -11.29 -13.37 -1.93
C VAL A 411 -11.13 -14.69 -1.19
N GLY A 412 -9.90 -15.04 -0.85
CA GLY A 412 -9.56 -16.36 -0.34
C GLY A 412 -9.88 -17.43 -1.38
N ARG A 413 -10.90 -18.25 -1.12
CA ARG A 413 -11.37 -19.30 -2.04
C ARG A 413 -12.61 -18.91 -2.86
N HIS A 414 -13.23 -17.77 -2.55
CA HIS A 414 -14.43 -17.31 -3.23
C HIS A 414 -14.07 -16.45 -4.43
N SER A 415 -14.73 -16.70 -5.56
CA SER A 415 -14.51 -15.97 -6.82
C SER A 415 -15.82 -15.43 -7.36
N ALA A 416 -15.82 -14.16 -7.78
CA ALA A 416 -16.98 -13.52 -8.39
C ALA A 416 -16.56 -12.48 -9.43
N ILE A 417 -17.27 -12.42 -10.56
CA ILE A 417 -17.25 -11.22 -11.39
C ILE A 417 -18.19 -10.20 -10.75
N VAL A 418 -17.65 -9.03 -10.46
CA VAL A 418 -18.39 -7.94 -9.82
C VAL A 418 -18.47 -6.75 -10.76
N ASP A 419 -19.69 -6.29 -10.99
CA ASP A 419 -19.99 -5.00 -11.58
C ASP A 419 -19.79 -3.92 -10.52
N HIS A 420 -18.73 -3.13 -10.64
CA HIS A 420 -18.39 -2.05 -9.71
C HIS A 420 -19.34 -0.87 -9.93
N ILE A 421 -20.24 -0.66 -8.97
CA ILE A 421 -21.24 0.39 -9.04
C ILE A 421 -20.76 1.57 -8.20
N LEU A 422 -20.73 2.75 -8.81
CA LEU A 422 -20.43 4.02 -8.15
C LEU A 422 -21.73 4.77 -7.84
N GLY A 423 -21.80 5.36 -6.65
CA GLY A 423 -22.87 6.28 -6.29
C GLY A 423 -22.75 7.60 -7.05
N ALA A 424 -23.87 8.32 -7.18
CA ALA A 424 -23.92 9.62 -7.84
C ALA A 424 -22.95 10.64 -7.20
N ASP A 425 -22.80 10.61 -5.88
CA ASP A 425 -21.90 11.49 -5.14
C ASP A 425 -20.42 11.06 -5.22
N GLU A 426 -20.16 9.79 -5.53
CA GLU A 426 -18.79 9.26 -5.63
C GLU A 426 -18.18 9.54 -7.00
N MET A 427 -19.00 9.50 -8.06
CA MET A 427 -18.54 9.65 -9.45
C MET A 427 -17.70 10.92 -9.68
N PRO A 428 -18.10 12.13 -9.22
CA PRO A 428 -17.31 13.34 -9.42
C PRO A 428 -15.96 13.32 -8.70
N ILE A 429 -15.85 12.54 -7.62
CA ILE A 429 -14.65 12.43 -6.79
C ILE A 429 -13.65 11.44 -7.41
N VAL A 430 -14.14 10.34 -7.99
CA VAL A 430 -13.29 9.24 -8.48
C VAL A 430 -13.01 9.31 -9.99
N ASP A 431 -13.71 10.16 -10.74
CA ASP A 431 -13.52 10.28 -12.20
C ASP A 431 -12.16 10.89 -12.57
N THR A 432 -11.33 10.06 -13.20
CA THR A 432 -9.98 10.41 -13.67
C THR A 432 -9.98 10.97 -15.09
N ASP A 433 -11.07 10.80 -15.84
CA ASP A 433 -11.12 11.11 -17.28
C ASP A 433 -11.63 12.54 -17.56
N GLN A 434 -11.91 13.35 -16.53
CA GLN A 434 -12.48 14.70 -16.68
C GLN A 434 -11.62 15.60 -17.60
N ARG A 435 -10.29 15.50 -17.50
CA ARG A 435 -9.36 16.24 -18.38
C ARG A 435 -9.45 15.81 -19.85
N MET A 436 -9.71 14.53 -20.11
CA MET A 436 -9.89 14.01 -21.47
C MET A 436 -11.22 14.44 -22.09
N ARG A 437 -12.21 14.80 -21.25
CA ARG A 437 -13.55 15.25 -21.68
C ARG A 437 -13.67 16.78 -21.76
N GLY A 438 -12.58 17.53 -21.54
CA GLY A 438 -12.55 19.00 -21.66
C GLY A 438 -13.40 19.74 -20.62
N GLN A 439 -13.78 19.10 -19.51
CA GLN A 439 -14.54 19.75 -18.46
C GLN A 439 -13.58 20.48 -17.50
N GLU A 440 -13.56 21.82 -17.56
CA GLU A 440 -12.81 22.64 -16.60
C GLU A 440 -13.33 22.42 -15.18
N ARG A 441 -12.42 22.38 -14.21
CA ARG A 441 -12.79 22.41 -12.79
C ARG A 441 -13.43 23.76 -12.50
N VAL A 442 -14.74 23.78 -12.29
CA VAL A 442 -15.38 24.87 -11.55
C VAL A 442 -14.80 24.80 -10.14
N GLN A 443 -13.81 25.65 -9.85
CA GLN A 443 -13.36 25.86 -8.49
C GLN A 443 -14.54 26.46 -7.69
N PRO A 444 -14.91 25.89 -6.53
CA PRO A 444 -15.75 26.61 -5.58
C PRO A 444 -15.00 27.79 -4.95
#